data_AF-A0A4U9HV37-F1
#
_entry.id   AF-A0A4U9HV37-F1
#
_cell.length_a   1.000
_cell.length_b   1.000
_cell.length_c   1.000
_cell.angle_alpha   90.00
_cell.angle_beta   90.00
_cell.angle_gamma   90.00
#
_symmetry.space_group_name_H-M   'P 1'
#
loop_
_entity.id
_entity.type
_entity.pdbx_description
1 polymer ?
#
loop_
_entity_poly.entity_id
_entity_poly.type
_entity_poly.pdbx_seq_one_letter_code
_entity_poly.pdbx_strand_id
1 'polypeptide(L)'
;MLTSYWGLGGSFLTNIFDKFRLGSDELPLRRFAVLLLVVLPPFVLAYSGFVSFVNALYFAGVFSGVVLSVMPMLILRGARKHGDMTPRWQCNWITHPLLQASIVLLYLASAVYAIASLLGYLPAGW
;
A
#
# COMPACT_ATOMS: atom_id res chain seq x y z
N MET A 1 -18.74 4.59 -4.94
CA MET A 1 -17.72 3.88 -5.74
C MET A 1 -17.10 4.79 -6.80
N LEU A 2 -17.90 5.48 -7.64
CA LEU A 2 -17.33 6.34 -8.69
C LEU A 2 -16.60 7.58 -8.14
N THR A 3 -17.15 8.24 -7.11
CA THR A 3 -16.53 9.42 -6.47
C THR A 3 -15.18 9.10 -5.80
N SER A 4 -15.11 7.97 -5.09
CA SER A 4 -13.88 7.46 -4.49
C SER A 4 -12.85 7.05 -5.55
N TYR A 5 -13.30 6.48 -6.68
CA TYR A 5 -12.43 6.14 -7.79
C TYR A 5 -11.74 7.38 -8.38
N TRP A 6 -12.48 8.46 -8.60
CA TRP A 6 -11.91 9.72 -9.09
C TRP A 6 -10.89 10.31 -8.11
N GLY A 7 -11.20 10.32 -6.81
CA GLY A 7 -10.27 10.83 -5.79
C GLY A 7 -8.97 10.02 -5.70
N LEU A 8 -9.09 8.69 -5.63
CA LEU A 8 -7.93 7.80 -5.55
C LEU A 8 -7.12 7.79 -6.84
N GLY A 9 -7.78 7.71 -8.00
CA GLY A 9 -7.12 7.76 -9.31
C GLY A 9 -6.40 9.08 -9.56
N GLY A 10 -7.01 10.20 -9.17
CA GLY A 10 -6.39 11.52 -9.22
C GLY A 10 -5.15 11.61 -8.34
N SER A 11 -5.23 11.13 -7.09
CA SER A 11 -4.06 11.08 -6.19
C SER A 11 -2.95 10.17 -6.71
N PHE A 12 -3.29 9.04 -7.34
CA PHE A 12 -2.30 8.15 -7.93
C PHE A 12 -1.57 8.79 -9.11
N LEU A 13 -2.30 9.54 -9.95
CA LEU A 13 -1.74 10.30 -11.05
C LEU A 13 -0.70 11.30 -10.54
N THR A 14 -1.07 12.17 -9.59
CA THR A 14 -0.14 13.17 -9.05
C THR A 14 1.06 12.51 -8.35
N ASN A 15 0.83 11.43 -7.60
CA ASN A 15 1.91 10.68 -6.95
C ASN A 15 2.93 10.09 -7.94
N ILE A 16 2.49 9.61 -9.11
CA ILE A 16 3.39 9.11 -10.15
C ILE A 16 4.23 10.26 -10.71
N PHE A 17 3.61 11.41 -11.00
CA PHE A 17 4.33 12.60 -11.46
C PHE A 17 5.41 13.04 -10.47
N ASP A 18 5.07 13.10 -9.18
CA ASP A 18 5.99 13.52 -8.13
C ASP A 18 7.10 12.49 -7.90
N LYS A 19 6.75 11.20 -7.80
CA LYS A 19 7.70 10.13 -7.48
C LYS A 19 8.72 9.92 -8.59
N PHE A 20 8.29 9.99 -9.84
CA PHE A 20 9.15 9.84 -11.02
C PHE A 20 9.69 11.18 -11.55
N ARG A 21 9.36 12.30 -10.89
CA ARG A 21 9.78 13.65 -11.26
C ARG A 21 9.50 13.96 -12.74
N LEU A 22 8.29 13.63 -13.22
CA LEU A 22 7.91 13.69 -14.64
C LEU A 22 7.70 15.12 -15.19
N GLY A 23 7.94 16.14 -14.36
CA GLY A 23 7.76 17.55 -14.70
C GLY A 23 6.33 18.03 -14.45
N SER A 24 5.91 19.08 -15.15
CA SER A 24 4.57 19.65 -15.00
C SER A 24 3.48 18.71 -15.52
N ASP A 25 2.43 18.53 -14.72
CA ASP A 25 1.20 17.78 -15.07
C ASP A 25 0.29 18.55 -16.06
N GLU A 26 0.69 19.76 -16.45
CA GLU A 26 -0.04 20.56 -17.45
C GLU A 26 0.21 20.09 -18.89
N LEU A 27 1.24 19.27 -19.12
CA LEU A 27 1.51 18.71 -20.43
C LEU A 27 0.48 17.61 -20.75
N PRO A 28 -0.45 17.84 -21.71
CA PRO A 28 -1.63 17.00 -21.89
C PRO A 28 -1.27 15.56 -22.30
N LEU A 29 -0.19 15.39 -23.06
CA LEU A 29 0.25 14.07 -23.53
C LEU A 29 0.84 13.21 -22.40
N ARG A 30 1.61 13.82 -21.48
CA ARG A 30 2.17 13.11 -20.32
C ARG A 30 1.08 12.74 -19.33
N ARG A 31 0.17 13.68 -19.06
CA ARG A 31 -0.98 13.46 -18.19
C ARG A 31 -1.87 12.34 -18.71
N PHE A 32 -2.15 12.33 -20.01
CA PHE A 32 -2.91 11.25 -20.65
C PHE A 32 -2.21 9.90 -20.57
N ALA A 33 -0.90 9.84 -20.80
CA ALA A 33 -0.13 8.59 -20.69
C ALA A 33 -0.14 8.03 -19.26
N VAL A 34 0.07 8.88 -18.24
CA VAL A 34 -0.01 8.46 -16.84
C VAL A 34 -1.45 8.07 -16.47
N LEU A 35 -2.45 8.78 -16.96
CA LEU A 35 -3.86 8.41 -16.75
C LEU A 35 -4.17 7.02 -17.33
N LEU A 36 -3.69 6.72 -18.54
CA LEU A 36 -3.83 5.37 -19.11
C LEU A 36 -3.14 4.31 -18.24
N LEU A 37 -1.96 4.61 -17.69
CA LEU A 37 -1.26 3.70 -16.78
C LEU A 37 -2.05 3.45 -15.48
N VAL A 38 -2.76 4.46 -14.97
CA VAL A 38 -3.60 4.32 -13.76
C VAL A 38 -4.89 3.56 -14.04
N VAL A 39 -5.51 3.78 -15.20
CA VAL A 39 -6.84 3.26 -15.55
C VAL A 39 -6.77 1.86 -16.17
N LEU A 40 -5.85 1.60 -17.11
CA LEU A 40 -5.86 0.35 -17.88
C LEU A 40 -5.65 -0.91 -17.04
N PRO A 41 -4.69 -0.99 -16.10
CA PRO A 41 -4.44 -2.24 -15.37
C PRO A 41 -5.65 -2.70 -14.53
N PRO A 42 -6.30 -1.84 -13.72
CA PRO A 42 -7.52 -2.21 -13.02
C PRO A 42 -8.65 -2.68 -13.95
N PHE A 43 -8.82 -2.02 -15.11
CA PHE A 43 -9.82 -2.43 -16.10
C PHE A 43 -9.51 -3.82 -16.69
N VAL A 44 -8.27 -4.05 -17.11
CA VAL A 44 -7.86 -5.37 -17.63
C VAL A 44 -8.10 -6.46 -16.58
N LEU A 45 -7.74 -6.23 -15.32
CA LEU A 45 -7.97 -7.19 -14.24
C LEU A 45 -9.46 -7.45 -13.98
N ALA A 46 -10.30 -6.41 -14.04
CA ALA A 46 -11.74 -6.54 -13.82
C ALA A 46 -12.46 -7.33 -14.93
N TYR A 47 -12.06 -7.14 -16.20
CA TYR A 47 -12.73 -7.76 -17.35
C TYR A 47 -12.12 -9.09 -17.82
N SER A 48 -10.89 -9.41 -17.41
CA SER A 48 -10.19 -10.62 -17.84
C SER A 48 -10.59 -11.88 -17.10
N GLY A 49 -11.30 -11.77 -15.98
CA GLY A 49 -11.68 -12.93 -15.15
C GLY A 49 -10.51 -13.61 -14.43
N PHE A 50 -9.28 -13.09 -14.55
CA PHE A 50 -8.08 -13.67 -13.92
C PHE A 50 -8.08 -13.54 -12.39
N VAL A 51 -8.82 -12.59 -11.83
CA VAL A 51 -8.86 -12.32 -10.39
C VAL A 51 -10.30 -12.15 -9.94
N SER A 52 -10.72 -12.93 -8.93
CA SER A 52 -12.02 -12.72 -8.31
C SER A 52 -12.02 -11.42 -7.49
N PHE A 53 -13.18 -10.78 -7.33
CA PHE A 53 -13.31 -9.59 -6.50
C PHE A 53 -12.78 -9.82 -5.06
N VAL A 54 -13.04 -11.00 -4.51
CA VAL A 54 -12.58 -11.40 -3.17
C VAL A 54 -11.05 -11.48 -3.14
N ASN A 55 -10.43 -12.12 -4.14
CA ASN A 55 -8.97 -12.21 -4.23
C ASN A 55 -8.35 -10.82 -4.36
N ALA A 56 -8.92 -9.94 -5.20
CA ALA A 56 -8.43 -8.58 -5.37
C ALA A 56 -8.48 -7.79 -4.04
N LEU A 57 -9.59 -7.89 -3.31
CA LEU A 57 -9.74 -7.25 -2.00
C LEU A 57 -8.78 -7.84 -0.96
N TYR A 58 -8.61 -9.16 -0.96
CA TYR A 58 -7.69 -9.86 -0.09
C TYR A 58 -6.24 -9.39 -0.32
N PHE A 59 -5.75 -9.43 -1.56
CA PHE A 59 -4.40 -8.97 -1.90
C PHE A 59 -4.20 -7.50 -1.55
N ALA A 60 -5.13 -6.63 -1.93
CA ALA A 60 -5.05 -5.21 -1.59
C ALA A 60 -5.01 -4.99 -0.07
N GLY A 61 -5.79 -5.75 0.70
CA GLY A 61 -5.84 -5.71 2.16
C GLY A 61 -4.53 -6.16 2.81
N VAL A 62 -3.97 -7.28 2.37
CA VAL A 62 -2.70 -7.82 2.91
C VAL A 62 -1.55 -6.85 2.67
N PHE A 63 -1.38 -6.35 1.45
CA PHE A 63 -0.29 -5.43 1.12
C PHE A 63 -0.46 -4.06 1.81
N SER A 64 -1.68 -3.51 1.84
CA SER A 64 -1.94 -2.26 2.56
C SER A 64 -1.74 -2.41 4.07
N GLY A 65 -2.15 -3.54 4.64
CA GLY A 65 -1.93 -3.87 6.05
C GLY A 65 -0.45 -3.85 6.43
N VAL A 66 0.41 -4.46 5.61
CA VAL A 66 1.87 -4.45 5.83
C VAL A 66 2.41 -3.02 5.85
N VAL A 67 2.03 -2.19 4.89
CA VAL A 67 2.49 -0.79 4.83
C VAL A 67 1.98 0.00 6.03
N LEU A 68 0.69 -0.09 6.34
CA LEU A 68 0.04 0.65 7.43
C LEU A 68 0.56 0.25 8.80
N SER A 69 0.98 -1.00 8.99
CA SER A 69 1.56 -1.44 10.26
C SER A 69 3.06 -1.10 10.35
N VAL A 70 3.84 -1.36 9.30
CA VAL A 70 5.30 -1.22 9.33
C VAL A 70 5.74 0.25 9.26
N MET A 71 5.15 1.05 8.37
CA MET A 71 5.62 2.42 8.12
C MET A 71 5.54 3.33 9.36
N PRO A 72 4.42 3.38 10.12
CA PRO A 72 4.35 4.22 11.32
C PRO A 72 5.39 3.84 12.37
N MET A 73 5.73 2.56 12.50
CA MET A 73 6.78 2.11 13.42
C MET A 73 8.15 2.65 13.00
N LEU A 74 8.48 2.64 11.71
CA LEU A 74 9.73 3.19 11.19
C LEU A 74 9.77 4.72 11.33
N ILE A 75 8.68 5.41 11.02
CA ILE A 75 8.54 6.86 11.18
C ILE A 75 8.74 7.24 12.64
N LEU A 76 8.08 6.54 13.57
CA LEU A 76 8.19 6.80 15.01
C LEU A 76 9.61 6.55 15.53
N ARG A 77 10.26 5.46 15.11
CA ARG A 77 11.66 5.18 15.46
C ARG A 77 12.61 6.26 14.91
N GLY A 78 12.40 6.69 13.67
CA GLY A 78 13.16 7.77 13.04
C GLY A 78 13.01 9.09 13.79
N ALA A 79 11.77 9.47 14.10
CA ALA A 79 11.46 10.68 14.86
C ALA A 79 12.02 10.65 16.28
N ARG A 80 12.03 9.50 16.97
CA ARG A 80 12.66 9.38 18.31
C ARG A 80 14.18 9.53 18.28
N LYS A 81 14.83 9.16 17.16
CA LYS A 81 16.30 9.19 17.04
C LYS A 81 16.83 10.53 16.51
N HIS A 82 16.10 11.17 15.60
CA HIS A 82 16.57 12.38 14.90
C HIS A 82 15.60 13.56 15.01
N GLY A 83 14.53 13.44 15.81
CA GLY A 83 13.55 14.51 15.97
C GLY A 83 14.05 15.63 16.87
N ASP A 84 13.64 16.84 16.55
CA ASP A 84 14.00 18.06 17.28
C ASP A 84 13.22 18.21 18.60
N MET A 85 12.12 17.47 18.76
CA MET A 85 11.22 17.57 19.90
C MET A 85 11.09 16.22 20.62
N THR A 86 11.26 16.24 21.94
CA THR A 86 10.88 15.10 22.78
C THR A 86 9.37 15.13 23.05
N PRO A 87 8.63 14.05 22.73
CA PRO A 87 7.19 14.04 22.94
C PRO A 87 6.86 14.07 24.42
N ARG A 88 5.89 14.91 24.81
CA ARG A 88 5.43 15.04 26.21
C ARG A 88 4.85 13.73 26.77
N TRP A 89 4.31 12.88 25.89
CA TRP A 89 3.75 11.59 26.27
C TRP A 89 4.51 10.46 25.58
N GLN A 90 5.15 9.59 26.36
CA GLN A 90 5.89 8.43 25.87
C GLN A 90 5.10 7.15 26.16
N CYS A 91 4.45 6.57 25.15
CA CYS A 91 3.77 5.27 25.27
C CYS A 91 4.77 4.10 25.27
N ASN A 92 5.64 4.01 26.29
CA ASN A 92 6.74 3.03 26.29
C ASN A 92 6.26 1.57 26.27
N TRP A 93 5.18 1.24 26.97
CA TRP A 93 4.66 -0.13 27.02
C TRP A 93 4.06 -0.59 25.69
N ILE A 94 3.24 0.25 25.05
CA ILE A 94 2.59 -0.06 23.76
C ILE A 94 3.64 -0.13 22.63
N THR A 95 4.79 0.54 22.79
CA THR A 95 5.89 0.50 21.82
C THR A 95 6.99 -0.50 22.16
N HIS A 96 6.73 -1.48 23.04
CA HIS A 96 7.72 -2.49 23.41
C HIS A 96 8.26 -3.22 22.16
N PRO A 97 9.59 -3.44 22.04
CA PRO A 97 10.19 -4.02 20.84
C PRO A 97 9.63 -5.41 20.50
N LEU A 98 9.23 -6.20 21.49
CA LEU A 98 8.58 -7.50 21.27
C LEU A 98 7.21 -7.37 20.57
N LEU A 99 6.39 -6.39 20.95
CA LEU A 99 5.11 -6.14 20.30
C LEU A 99 5.30 -5.62 18.87
N GLN A 100 6.30 -4.77 18.66
CA GLN A 100 6.66 -4.30 17.32
C GLN A 100 7.11 -5.48 16.45
N ALA A 101 8.00 -6.34 16.96
CA ALA A 101 8.49 -7.51 16.24
C ALA A 101 7.34 -8.49 15.91
N SER A 102 6.42 -8.74 16.85
CA SER A 102 5.28 -9.62 16.61
C SER A 102 4.35 -9.07 15.53
N ILE A 103 4.04 -7.77 15.55
CA ILE A 103 3.24 -7.11 14.51
C ILE A 103 3.92 -7.24 13.14
N VAL A 104 5.21 -6.89 13.05
CA VAL A 104 5.97 -7.01 11.79
C VAL A 104 5.96 -8.45 11.28
N LEU A 105 6.21 -9.42 12.15
CA LEU A 105 6.25 -10.84 11.78
C LEU A 105 4.88 -11.32 11.30
N LEU A 106 3.78 -10.95 11.97
CA LEU A 106 2.42 -11.31 11.57
C LEU A 106 2.07 -10.78 10.18
N TYR A 107 2.31 -9.49 9.92
CA TYR A 107 1.99 -8.89 8.62
C TYR A 107 2.90 -9.38 7.50
N LEU A 108 4.19 -9.59 7.76
CA LEU A 108 5.10 -10.19 6.77
C LEU A 108 4.73 -11.65 6.49
N ALA A 109 4.37 -12.44 7.51
CA ALA A 109 3.90 -13.80 7.32
C ALA A 109 2.59 -13.83 6.50
N SER A 110 1.68 -12.87 6.74
CA SER A 110 0.47 -12.70 5.93
C SER A 110 0.79 -12.38 4.47
N ALA A 111 1.78 -11.50 4.20
CA ALA A 111 2.24 -11.22 2.84
C ALA A 111 2.86 -12.45 2.16
N VAL A 112 3.71 -13.19 2.88
CA VAL A 112 4.29 -14.44 2.38
C VAL A 112 3.20 -15.47 2.07
N TYR A 113 2.21 -15.60 2.95
CA TYR A 113 1.06 -16.46 2.73
C TYR A 113 0.27 -16.05 1.48
N ALA A 114 0.02 -14.75 1.29
CA ALA A 114 -0.68 -14.24 0.11
C ALA A 114 0.10 -14.55 -1.19
N ILE A 115 1.43 -14.37 -1.19
CA ILE A 115 2.29 -14.73 -2.33
C ILE A 115 2.27 -16.24 -2.59
N ALA A 116 2.37 -17.07 -1.55
CA ALA A 116 2.29 -18.52 -1.69
C ALA A 116 0.92 -18.99 -2.22
N SER A 117 -0.15 -18.30 -1.83
CA SER A 117 -1.51 -18.52 -2.34
C SER A 117 -1.61 -18.15 -3.83
N LEU A 118 -1.01 -17.02 -4.24
CA LEU A 118 -0.94 -16.61 -5.64
C LEU A 118 -0.21 -17.64 -6.53
N LEU A 119 0.83 -18.27 -6.00
CA LEU A 119 1.64 -19.27 -6.70
C LEU A 119 1.01 -20.67 -6.70
N GLY A 120 -0.15 -20.86 -6.06
CA GLY A 120 -0.84 -22.14 -5.99
C GLY A 120 -0.18 -23.17 -5.05
N TYR A 121 0.74 -22.75 -4.18
CA TYR A 121 1.37 -23.62 -3.19
C TYR A 121 0.46 -23.94 -2.00
N LEU A 122 -0.61 -23.17 -1.82
CA LEU A 122 -1.58 -23.35 -0.75
C LEU A 122 -2.93 -23.76 -1.35
N PRO A 123 -3.69 -24.63 -0.66
CA PRO A 123 -5.06 -24.93 -1.06
C PRO A 123 -5.86 -23.63 -1.10
N ALA A 124 -6.81 -23.55 -2.04
CA ALA A 124 -7.68 -22.39 -2.16
C ALA A 124 -8.37 -22.13 -0.80
N GLY A 125 -7.98 -21.03 -0.16
CA GLY A 125 -8.72 -20.46 0.96
C GLY A 125 -10.06 -19.94 0.43
N TRP A 126 -11.12 -20.18 1.19
CA TRP A 126 -12.49 -19.77 0.90
C TRP A 126 -12.62 -18.26 0.70
#